data_AF-A0A922SB75-F1
#
_entry.id   AF-A0A922SB75-F1
#
_cell.length_a   1.000
_cell.length_b   1.000
_cell.length_c   1.000
_cell.angle_alpha   90.00
_cell.angle_beta   90.00
_cell.angle_gamma   90.00
#
_symmetry.space_group_name_H-M   'P 1'
#
loop_
_entity.id
_entity.type
_entity.pdbx_description
1 polymer ?
#
loop_
_entity_poly.entity_id
_entity_poly.type
_entity_poly.pdbx_seq_one_letter_code
_entity_poly.pdbx_strand_id
1 'polypeptide(L)'
;MFNYKYLSKAEIKGFNKYKYSAIDTSPLSKYVMHPTWNTVVKFIPKSIAPNLITFAGFLCMVIAVVTLTVYDYDFYAVGGRPGMVAYDSEVPNWVFTMCGVLIFLAYNLDGIDGKQARRIGVSGPLGELFDHGLDSFIVFLVPYSIVSVYGRDQEYSVSCLRGLLIVISVVMNFYVSHCEKYNTGVLYLPWSYDLSMWVCIL
;
A
#
# COMPACT_ATOMS: atom_id res chain seq x y z
N MET A 1 22.58 -10.20 25.77
CA MET A 1 21.28 -10.36 25.09
C MET A 1 21.34 -10.10 23.58
N PHE A 2 22.36 -9.41 23.04
CA PHE A 2 22.42 -9.00 21.61
C PHE A 2 23.36 -9.82 20.70
N ASN A 3 23.83 -11.00 21.11
CA ASN A 3 24.73 -11.83 20.27
C ASN A 3 23.98 -12.81 19.34
N TYR A 4 22.68 -12.64 19.14
CA TYR A 4 21.93 -13.44 18.19
C TYR A 4 22.16 -12.92 16.77
N LYS A 5 22.79 -13.74 15.92
CA LYS A 5 22.93 -13.45 14.49
C LYS A 5 21.73 -14.00 13.76
N TYR A 6 20.75 -13.13 13.49
CA TYR A 6 19.55 -13.46 12.72
C TYR A 6 19.89 -13.98 11.32
N LEU A 7 20.95 -13.44 10.70
CA LEU A 7 21.45 -13.88 9.41
C LEU A 7 22.77 -14.66 9.55
N SER A 8 22.78 -15.86 9.00
CA SER A 8 23.97 -16.68 8.79
C SER A 8 24.89 -16.05 7.74
N LYS A 9 26.19 -16.42 7.77
CA LYS A 9 27.15 -16.00 6.74
C LYS A 9 26.77 -16.50 5.34
N ALA A 10 26.03 -17.60 5.24
CA ALA A 10 25.54 -18.15 3.98
C ALA A 10 24.45 -17.27 3.38
N GLU A 11 23.47 -16.83 4.19
CA GLU A 11 22.42 -15.89 3.78
C GLU A 11 23.02 -14.56 3.35
N ILE A 12 23.96 -14.00 4.14
CA ILE A 12 24.67 -12.75 3.80
C ILE A 12 25.38 -12.86 2.43
N LYS A 13 26.05 -13.98 2.15
CA LYS A 13 26.67 -14.23 0.84
C LYS A 13 25.64 -14.41 -0.28
N GLY A 14 24.45 -14.90 0.04
CA GLY A 14 23.33 -15.08 -0.87
C GLY A 14 22.80 -13.76 -1.43
N PHE A 15 22.85 -12.66 -0.67
CA PHE A 15 22.39 -11.33 -1.12
C PHE A 15 23.07 -10.87 -2.42
N ASN A 16 24.35 -11.20 -2.62
CA ASN A 16 25.08 -10.82 -3.84
C ASN A 16 24.61 -11.60 -5.09
N LYS A 17 23.94 -12.74 -4.90
CA LYS A 17 23.36 -13.56 -5.98
C LYS A 17 21.87 -13.29 -6.19
N TYR A 18 21.26 -12.49 -5.31
CA TYR A 18 19.84 -12.21 -5.34
C TYR A 18 19.49 -11.46 -6.63
N LYS A 19 18.43 -11.89 -7.30
CA LYS A 19 17.89 -11.23 -8.48
C LYS A 19 16.38 -11.09 -8.30
N TYR A 20 15.90 -9.85 -8.39
CA TYR A 20 14.48 -9.56 -8.37
C TYR A 20 13.76 -10.35 -9.47
N SER A 21 12.70 -11.06 -9.09
CA SER A 21 11.84 -11.82 -9.99
C SER A 21 10.39 -11.64 -9.56
N ALA A 22 9.63 -10.93 -10.38
CA ALA A 22 8.21 -10.75 -10.19
C ALA A 22 7.48 -10.91 -11.52
N ILE A 23 6.31 -11.53 -11.48
CA ILE A 23 5.42 -11.69 -12.61
C ILE A 23 4.14 -10.95 -12.29
N ASP A 24 3.92 -9.88 -13.05
CA ASP A 24 2.68 -9.13 -13.05
C ASP A 24 1.79 -9.66 -14.18
N THR A 25 0.57 -10.09 -13.84
CA THR A 25 -0.42 -10.55 -14.82
C THR A 25 -1.55 -9.55 -15.05
N SER A 26 -1.62 -8.47 -14.27
CA SER A 26 -2.74 -7.53 -14.24
C SER A 26 -2.83 -6.76 -15.56
N PRO A 27 -3.99 -6.81 -16.26
CA PRO A 27 -4.18 -6.00 -17.47
C PRO A 27 -4.06 -4.51 -17.18
N LEU A 28 -4.62 -4.04 -16.06
CA LEU A 28 -4.53 -2.65 -15.64
C LEU A 28 -3.07 -2.25 -15.44
N SER A 29 -2.31 -3.09 -14.74
CA SER A 29 -0.90 -2.81 -14.51
C SER A 29 -0.09 -2.80 -15.81
N LYS A 30 -0.25 -3.82 -16.65
CA LYS A 30 0.48 -3.96 -17.92
C LYS A 30 0.21 -2.84 -18.90
N TYR A 31 -1.05 -2.45 -19.07
CA TYR A 31 -1.46 -1.53 -20.14
C TYR A 31 -1.62 -0.08 -19.70
N VAL A 32 -1.79 0.19 -18.41
CA VAL A 32 -1.99 1.56 -17.90
C VAL A 32 -0.86 1.96 -16.94
N MET A 33 -0.63 1.19 -15.88
CA MET A 33 0.25 1.63 -14.80
C MET A 33 1.72 1.58 -15.21
N HIS A 34 2.24 0.44 -15.69
CA HIS A 34 3.64 0.32 -16.12
C HIS A 34 4.01 1.35 -17.20
N PRO A 35 3.20 1.59 -18.26
CA PRO A 35 3.47 2.66 -19.22
C PRO A 35 3.49 4.06 -18.58
N THR A 36 2.56 4.33 -17.66
CA THR A 36 2.49 5.60 -16.92
C THR A 36 3.74 5.79 -16.08
N TRP A 37 4.10 4.82 -15.24
CA TRP A 37 5.28 4.90 -14.36
C TRP A 37 6.60 4.98 -15.14
N ASN A 38 6.73 4.26 -16.26
CA ASN A 38 7.88 4.37 -17.17
C ASN A 38 8.02 5.77 -17.78
N THR A 39 6.92 6.50 -17.90
CA THR A 39 6.92 7.89 -18.37
C THR A 39 7.22 8.84 -17.22
N VAL A 40 6.51 8.70 -16.09
CA VAL A 40 6.64 9.58 -14.92
C VAL A 40 8.05 9.53 -14.33
N VAL A 41 8.66 8.34 -14.24
CA VAL A 41 10.01 8.18 -13.69
C VAL A 41 11.04 9.05 -14.42
N LYS A 42 10.84 9.38 -15.71
CA LYS A 42 11.77 10.20 -16.49
C LYS A 42 11.87 11.63 -15.95
N PHE A 43 10.80 12.14 -15.34
CA PHE A 43 10.76 13.46 -14.70
C PHE A 43 11.45 13.48 -13.33
N ILE A 44 11.66 12.33 -12.70
CA ILE A 44 12.38 12.25 -11.42
C ILE A 44 13.89 12.44 -11.69
N PRO A 45 14.57 13.36 -10.98
CA PRO A 45 16.01 13.52 -11.09
C PRO A 45 16.75 12.23 -10.69
N LYS A 46 17.85 11.92 -11.38
CA LYS A 46 18.68 10.74 -11.05
C LYS A 46 19.35 10.81 -9.67
N SER A 47 19.40 12.00 -9.05
CA SER A 47 19.90 12.20 -7.69
C SER A 47 18.93 11.71 -6.60
N ILE A 48 17.65 11.48 -6.94
CA ILE A 48 16.66 10.97 -6.00
C ILE A 48 16.82 9.46 -5.88
N ALA A 49 17.10 9.00 -4.65
CA ALA A 49 17.20 7.60 -4.31
C ALA A 49 15.82 6.92 -4.40
N PRO A 50 15.73 5.67 -4.90
CA PRO A 50 14.48 4.91 -4.95
C PRO A 50 13.80 4.80 -3.59
N ASN A 51 14.55 4.44 -2.54
CA ASN A 51 14.01 4.31 -1.19
C ASN A 51 13.40 5.62 -0.64
N LEU A 52 13.82 6.79 -1.14
CA LEU A 52 13.20 8.05 -0.77
C LEU A 52 11.81 8.20 -1.41
N ILE A 53 11.62 7.68 -2.62
CA ILE A 53 10.33 7.63 -3.31
C ILE A 53 9.39 6.68 -2.55
N THR A 54 9.85 5.47 -2.22
CA THR A 54 9.14 4.51 -1.37
C THR A 54 8.71 5.15 -0.04
N PHE A 55 9.64 5.80 0.65
CA PHE A 55 9.37 6.42 1.94
C PHE A 55 8.39 7.59 1.83
N ALA A 56 8.45 8.38 0.77
CA ALA A 56 7.47 9.43 0.51
C ALA A 56 6.07 8.84 0.30
N GLY A 57 5.93 7.74 -0.44
CA GLY A 57 4.66 7.03 -0.61
C GLY A 57 4.12 6.50 0.73
N PHE A 58 4.98 5.89 1.54
CA PHE A 58 4.63 5.47 2.90
C PHE A 58 4.13 6.63 3.77
N LEU A 59 4.80 7.79 3.73
CA LEU A 59 4.35 8.97 4.47
C LEU A 59 2.99 9.49 3.98
N CYS A 60 2.71 9.45 2.68
CA CYS A 60 1.38 9.77 2.15
C CYS A 60 0.30 8.87 2.78
N MET A 61 0.56 7.57 2.88
CA MET A 61 -0.38 6.63 3.51
C MET A 61 -0.56 6.91 5.00
N VAL A 62 0.53 7.18 5.73
CA VAL A 62 0.47 7.52 7.16
C VAL A 62 -0.33 8.79 7.39
N ILE A 63 -0.10 9.84 6.59
CA ILE A 63 -0.83 11.10 6.69
C ILE A 63 -2.32 10.89 6.40
N ALA A 64 -2.67 10.08 5.39
CA ALA A 64 -4.05 9.75 5.08
C ALA A 64 -4.75 9.06 6.26
N VAL A 65 -4.12 8.02 6.84
CA VAL A 65 -4.70 7.32 8.00
C VAL A 65 -4.79 8.21 9.23
N VAL A 66 -3.73 8.97 9.55
CA VAL A 66 -3.76 9.88 10.71
C VAL A 66 -4.87 10.91 10.56
N THR A 67 -5.08 11.45 9.36
CA THR A 67 -6.17 12.39 9.08
C THR A 67 -7.52 11.71 9.32
N LEU A 68 -7.75 10.53 8.75
CA LEU A 68 -8.99 9.77 8.98
C LEU A 68 -9.17 9.39 10.46
N THR A 69 -8.10 9.09 11.20
CA THR A 69 -8.17 8.83 12.65
C THR A 69 -8.56 10.07 13.44
N VAL A 70 -8.13 11.27 13.02
CA VAL A 70 -8.49 12.52 13.70
C VAL A 70 -9.93 12.92 13.40
N TYR A 71 -10.40 12.75 12.17
CA TYR A 71 -11.71 13.24 11.72
C TYR A 71 -12.83 12.18 11.79
N ASP A 72 -12.51 10.88 11.64
CA ASP A 72 -13.46 9.76 11.57
C ASP A 72 -13.00 8.57 12.45
N TYR A 73 -12.61 8.84 13.69
CA TYR A 73 -12.11 7.82 14.61
C TYR A 73 -13.09 6.64 14.81
N ASP A 74 -14.39 6.93 14.89
CA ASP A 74 -15.42 5.94 15.16
C ASP A 74 -16.00 5.28 13.88
N PHE A 75 -15.57 5.70 12.69
CA PHE A 75 -16.08 5.25 11.39
C PHE A 75 -17.59 5.48 11.18
N TYR A 76 -18.09 6.65 11.60
CA TYR A 76 -19.48 7.08 11.41
C TYR A 76 -19.60 8.28 10.45
N ALA A 77 -18.51 8.68 9.80
CA ALA A 77 -18.53 9.81 8.86
C ALA A 77 -19.54 9.66 7.71
N VAL A 78 -19.83 8.43 7.30
CA VAL A 78 -20.71 8.12 6.15
C VAL A 78 -22.15 7.82 6.59
N GLY A 79 -22.41 7.67 7.90
CA GLY A 79 -23.75 7.44 8.44
C GLY A 79 -23.78 7.56 9.97
N GLY A 80 -24.78 8.28 10.50
CA GLY A 80 -24.95 8.50 11.94
C GLY A 80 -25.38 7.24 12.70
N ARG A 81 -25.39 7.29 14.04
CA ARG A 81 -25.90 6.17 14.84
C ARG A 81 -27.43 6.05 14.73
N PRO A 82 -28.00 4.83 14.84
CA PRO A 82 -29.46 4.64 14.83
C PRO A 82 -30.13 5.49 15.92
N GLY A 83 -31.07 6.35 15.50
CA GLY A 83 -31.83 7.22 16.42
C GLY A 83 -31.09 8.46 16.94
N MET A 84 -29.90 8.76 16.41
CA MET A 84 -29.19 10.02 16.71
C MET A 84 -29.28 10.98 15.52
N VAL A 85 -29.52 12.26 15.80
CA VAL A 85 -29.35 13.34 14.82
C VAL A 85 -27.94 13.21 14.25
N ALA A 86 -27.80 13.38 12.93
CA ALA A 86 -26.52 13.37 12.22
C ALA A 86 -25.47 14.05 13.11
N TYR A 87 -24.38 13.34 13.40
CA TYR A 87 -23.33 13.85 14.26
C TYR A 87 -22.89 15.21 13.67
N ASP A 88 -22.83 16.27 14.47
CA ASP A 88 -22.27 17.57 14.04
C ASP A 88 -20.78 17.48 13.63
N SER A 89 -20.19 16.28 13.66
CA SER A 89 -18.88 15.96 13.09
C SER A 89 -19.07 15.62 11.61
N GLU A 90 -19.52 16.59 10.83
CA GLU A 90 -19.36 16.51 9.39
C GLU A 90 -17.86 16.44 9.10
N VAL A 91 -17.36 15.26 8.75
CA VAL A 91 -15.99 15.15 8.22
C VAL A 91 -15.93 16.10 7.04
N PRO A 92 -15.04 17.10 7.06
CA PRO A 92 -15.00 18.07 5.99
C PRO A 92 -14.79 17.37 4.64
N ASN A 93 -15.55 17.74 3.61
CA ASN A 93 -15.49 17.08 2.30
C ASN A 93 -14.07 16.97 1.72
N TRP A 94 -13.19 17.93 2.06
CA TRP A 94 -11.80 17.91 1.61
C TRP A 94 -10.98 16.77 2.20
N VAL A 95 -11.37 16.20 3.36
CA VAL A 95 -10.62 15.12 4.03
C VAL A 95 -10.57 13.88 3.15
N PHE A 96 -11.72 13.40 2.68
CA PHE A 96 -11.78 12.23 1.80
C PHE A 96 -11.08 12.48 0.47
N THR A 97 -11.25 13.66 -0.13
CA THR A 97 -10.52 14.03 -1.36
C THR A 97 -9.01 14.03 -1.14
N MET A 98 -8.55 14.62 -0.03
CA MET A 98 -7.13 14.68 0.30
C MET A 98 -6.56 13.27 0.56
N CYS A 99 -7.27 12.43 1.31
CA CYS A 99 -6.88 11.04 1.53
C CYS A 99 -6.85 10.23 0.24
N GLY A 100 -7.84 10.39 -0.65
CA GLY A 100 -7.85 9.76 -1.97
C GLY A 100 -6.65 10.17 -2.82
N VAL A 101 -6.29 11.47 -2.84
CA VAL A 101 -5.09 11.96 -3.52
C VAL A 101 -3.81 11.39 -2.89
N LEU A 102 -3.72 11.34 -1.56
CA LEU A 102 -2.55 10.78 -0.88
C LEU A 102 -2.39 9.28 -1.14
N ILE A 103 -3.48 8.51 -1.14
CA ILE A 103 -3.46 7.07 -1.45
C ILE A 103 -3.08 6.87 -2.92
N PHE A 104 -3.63 7.68 -3.84
CA PHE A 104 -3.22 7.66 -5.25
C PHE A 104 -1.72 7.92 -5.40
N LEU A 105 -1.20 8.95 -4.72
CA LEU A 105 0.23 9.27 -4.74
C LEU A 105 1.06 8.14 -4.14
N ALA A 106 0.66 7.59 -2.99
CA ALA A 106 1.35 6.47 -2.34
C ALA A 106 1.50 5.29 -3.29
N TYR A 107 0.39 4.87 -3.90
CA TYR A 107 0.35 3.77 -4.87
C TYR A 107 1.23 4.01 -6.11
N ASN A 108 1.26 5.24 -6.62
CA ASN A 108 2.08 5.55 -7.78
C ASN A 108 3.57 5.68 -7.43
N LEU A 109 3.91 6.24 -6.27
CA LEU A 109 5.29 6.38 -5.81
C LEU A 109 5.93 5.00 -5.61
N ASP A 110 5.19 4.06 -5.01
CA ASP A 110 5.53 2.65 -4.91
C ASP A 110 5.88 2.06 -6.30
N GLY A 111 4.96 2.10 -7.26
CA GLY A 111 5.23 1.57 -8.61
C GLY A 111 6.38 2.25 -9.38
N ILE A 112 6.72 3.50 -9.04
CA ILE A 112 7.79 4.27 -9.67
C ILE A 112 9.16 3.94 -9.09
N ASP A 113 9.27 3.58 -7.81
CA ASP A 113 10.55 3.44 -7.12
C ASP A 113 11.47 2.41 -7.80
N GLY A 114 10.93 1.27 -8.22
CA GLY A 114 11.67 0.20 -8.84
C GLY A 114 12.06 0.61 -10.25
N LYS A 115 11.22 1.42 -10.92
CA LYS A 115 11.56 2.00 -12.24
C LYS A 115 12.77 2.93 -12.09
N GLN A 116 12.81 3.73 -11.02
CA GLN A 116 13.95 4.58 -10.71
C GLN A 116 15.19 3.72 -10.37
N ALA A 117 15.04 2.68 -9.54
CA ALA A 117 16.12 1.78 -9.17
C ALA A 117 16.77 1.12 -10.41
N ARG A 118 15.96 0.64 -11.35
CA ARG A 118 16.41 0.10 -12.63
C ARG A 118 17.08 1.15 -13.50
N ARG A 119 16.53 2.37 -13.55
CA ARG A 119 17.05 3.49 -14.35
C ARG A 119 18.44 3.96 -13.91
N ILE A 120 18.74 3.90 -12.62
CA ILE A 120 20.04 4.34 -12.07
C ILE A 120 20.97 3.18 -11.67
N GLY A 121 20.55 1.92 -11.90
CA GLY A 121 21.39 0.74 -11.71
C GLY A 121 21.58 0.31 -10.25
N VAL A 122 20.62 0.60 -9.37
CA VAL A 122 20.69 0.30 -7.92
C VAL A 122 19.62 -0.70 -7.45
N SER A 123 19.13 -1.56 -8.36
CA SER A 123 18.20 -2.64 -8.02
C SER A 123 18.90 -3.74 -7.23
N GLY A 124 18.89 -3.61 -5.90
CA GLY A 124 19.48 -4.58 -4.98
C GLY A 124 18.50 -5.06 -3.92
N PRO A 125 18.82 -6.17 -3.23
CA PRO A 125 17.92 -6.80 -2.26
C PRO A 125 17.63 -5.92 -1.03
N LEU A 126 18.48 -4.94 -0.72
CA LEU A 126 18.23 -4.00 0.37
C LEU A 126 17.13 -2.99 0.01
N GLY A 127 17.10 -2.51 -1.24
CA GLY A 127 16.05 -1.60 -1.70
C GLY A 127 14.70 -2.31 -1.70
N GLU A 128 14.68 -3.55 -2.18
CA GLU A 128 13.49 -4.39 -2.16
C GLU A 128 13.04 -4.78 -0.76
N LEU A 129 13.96 -5.06 0.17
CA LEU A 129 13.62 -5.29 1.58
C LEU A 129 12.99 -4.04 2.21
N PHE A 130 13.48 -2.85 1.85
CA PHE A 130 12.93 -1.59 2.35
C PHE A 130 11.51 -1.35 1.82
N ASP A 131 11.33 -1.52 0.51
CA ASP A 131 10.06 -1.44 -0.21
C ASP A 131 8.99 -2.37 0.38
N HIS A 132 9.23 -3.68 0.29
CA HIS A 132 8.35 -4.70 0.83
C HIS A 132 8.15 -4.59 2.36
N GLY A 133 9.18 -4.07 3.04
CA GLY A 133 9.11 -3.77 4.47
C GLY A 133 8.04 -2.74 4.77
N LEU A 134 8.01 -1.61 4.04
CA LEU A 134 6.99 -0.58 4.20
C LEU A 134 5.62 -1.05 3.72
N ASP A 135 5.53 -1.83 2.64
CA ASP A 135 4.28 -2.45 2.20
C ASP A 135 3.63 -3.31 3.29
N SER A 136 4.45 -4.04 4.05
CA SER A 136 3.96 -4.87 5.15
C SER A 136 3.35 -4.05 6.31
N PHE A 137 3.66 -2.76 6.42
CA PHE A 137 2.93 -1.85 7.31
C PHE A 137 1.66 -1.33 6.63
N ILE A 138 1.77 -0.90 5.37
CA ILE A 138 0.67 -0.31 4.60
C ILE A 138 -0.51 -1.27 4.43
N VAL A 139 -0.26 -2.58 4.33
CA VAL A 139 -1.31 -3.61 4.19
C VAL A 139 -2.35 -3.57 5.33
N PHE A 140 -1.97 -3.08 6.52
CA PHE A 140 -2.90 -2.87 7.64
C PHE A 140 -3.58 -1.50 7.62
N LEU A 141 -2.96 -0.51 7.00
CA LEU A 141 -3.43 0.87 6.90
C LEU A 141 -4.46 1.07 5.78
N VAL A 142 -4.35 0.33 4.68
CA VAL A 142 -5.26 0.46 3.53
C VAL A 142 -6.70 0.06 3.88
N PRO A 143 -6.95 -1.10 4.54
CA PRO A 143 -8.28 -1.47 4.99
C PRO A 143 -8.92 -0.44 5.93
N TYR A 144 -8.12 0.26 6.74
CA TYR A 144 -8.63 1.34 7.61
C TYR A 144 -9.30 2.44 6.78
N SER A 145 -8.65 2.85 5.68
CA SER A 145 -9.18 3.88 4.78
C SER A 145 -10.46 3.40 4.08
N ILE A 146 -10.48 2.14 3.65
CA ILE A 146 -11.67 1.51 3.03
C ILE A 146 -12.85 1.49 4.00
N VAL A 147 -12.63 1.06 5.24
CA VAL A 147 -13.70 0.99 6.26
C VAL A 147 -14.23 2.37 6.60
N SER A 148 -13.38 3.41 6.65
CA SER A 148 -13.82 4.80 6.85
C SER A 148 -14.71 5.31 5.73
N VAL A 149 -14.41 5.01 4.48
CA VAL A 149 -15.25 5.41 3.33
C VAL A 149 -16.63 4.73 3.35
N TYR A 150 -16.74 3.50 3.84
CA TYR A 150 -18.03 2.81 3.91
C TYR A 150 -18.78 3.06 5.23
N GLY A 151 -18.09 3.47 6.29
CA GLY A 151 -18.65 3.65 7.63
C GLY A 151 -19.18 2.36 8.27
N ARG A 152 -19.76 2.51 9.48
CA ARG A 152 -20.31 1.43 10.33
C ARG A 152 -21.78 1.62 10.71
N ASP A 153 -22.53 2.42 9.98
CA ASP A 153 -23.99 2.55 10.11
C ASP A 153 -24.74 1.21 9.90
N GLN A 154 -26.00 1.14 10.33
CA GLN A 154 -26.86 -0.03 10.22
C GLN A 154 -27.54 -0.19 8.84
N GLU A 155 -27.77 0.88 8.08
CA GLU A 155 -28.52 0.80 6.82
C GLU A 155 -27.63 0.71 5.58
N TYR A 156 -26.62 1.58 5.45
CA TYR A 156 -25.84 1.71 4.20
C TYR A 156 -24.36 1.35 4.33
N SER A 157 -23.94 0.91 5.52
CA SER A 157 -22.53 0.74 5.88
C SER A 157 -22.07 -0.72 5.98
N VAL A 158 -20.77 -0.89 6.19
CA VAL A 158 -20.14 -2.20 6.33
C VAL A 158 -20.23 -2.65 7.80
N SER A 159 -20.88 -3.80 8.03
CA SER A 159 -20.94 -4.38 9.38
C SER A 159 -19.53 -4.69 9.90
N CYS A 160 -19.33 -4.65 11.22
CA CYS A 160 -18.01 -4.90 11.84
C CYS A 160 -17.38 -6.23 11.37
N LEU A 161 -18.20 -7.29 11.24
CA LEU A 161 -17.75 -8.57 10.71
C LEU A 161 -17.27 -8.47 9.26
N ARG A 162 -18.01 -7.76 8.39
CA ARG A 162 -17.59 -7.55 7.00
C ARG A 162 -16.32 -6.71 6.92
N GLY A 163 -16.18 -5.68 7.75
CA GLY A 163 -14.96 -4.88 7.86
C GLY A 163 -13.74 -5.73 8.26
N LEU A 164 -13.91 -6.61 9.25
CA LEU A 164 -12.88 -7.58 9.64
C LEU A 164 -12.53 -8.54 8.49
N LEU A 165 -13.52 -9.04 7.75
CA LEU A 165 -13.28 -9.91 6.59
C LEU A 165 -12.53 -9.18 5.46
N ILE A 166 -12.79 -7.89 5.25
CA ILE A 166 -12.02 -7.06 4.30
C ILE A 166 -10.56 -6.96 4.74
N VAL A 167 -10.30 -6.62 6.01
CA VAL A 167 -8.95 -6.55 6.57
C VAL A 167 -8.22 -7.88 6.40
N ILE A 168 -8.85 -8.99 6.82
CA ILE A 168 -8.27 -10.34 6.70
C ILE A 168 -8.00 -10.66 5.23
N SER A 169 -8.92 -10.34 4.31
CA SER A 169 -8.74 -10.61 2.88
C SER A 169 -7.54 -9.87 2.30
N VAL A 170 -7.39 -8.58 2.60
CA VAL A 170 -6.26 -7.76 2.11
C VAL A 170 -4.93 -8.27 2.68
N VAL A 171 -4.88 -8.52 3.99
CA VAL A 171 -3.69 -9.03 4.68
C VAL A 171 -3.31 -10.41 4.15
N MET A 172 -4.26 -11.34 4.05
CA MET A 172 -4.01 -12.68 3.54
C MET A 172 -3.47 -12.65 2.11
N ASN A 173 -4.01 -11.78 1.24
CA ASN A 173 -3.53 -11.64 -0.13
C ASN A 173 -2.04 -11.26 -0.15
N PHE A 174 -1.63 -10.27 0.65
CA PHE A 174 -0.23 -9.87 0.76
C PHE A 174 0.66 -11.01 1.28
N TYR A 175 0.30 -11.62 2.41
CA TYR A 175 1.12 -12.66 3.03
C TYR A 175 1.21 -13.93 2.18
N VAL A 176 0.12 -14.35 1.53
CA VAL A 176 0.14 -15.53 0.65
C VAL A 176 1.07 -15.31 -0.53
N SER A 177 1.02 -14.14 -1.20
CA SER A 177 1.96 -13.81 -2.28
C SER A 177 3.42 -13.80 -1.81
N HIS A 178 3.69 -13.35 -0.58
CA HIS A 178 5.05 -13.36 -0.02
C HIS A 178 5.51 -14.76 0.40
N CYS A 179 4.63 -15.58 0.95
CA CYS A 179 4.89 -17.00 1.19
C CYS A 179 5.16 -17.74 -0.13
N GLU A 180 4.40 -17.47 -1.19
CA GLU A 180 4.64 -18.04 -2.51
C GLU A 180 6.01 -17.60 -3.06
N LYS A 181 6.35 -16.32 -2.96
CA LYS A 181 7.67 -15.80 -3.34
C LYS A 181 8.80 -16.48 -2.56
N TYR A 182 8.63 -16.67 -1.25
CA TYR A 182 9.62 -17.33 -0.41
C TYR A 182 9.88 -18.77 -0.89
N ASN A 183 8.84 -19.49 -1.30
CA ASN A 183 8.96 -20.88 -1.74
C ASN A 183 9.41 -21.04 -3.20
N THR A 184 8.96 -20.16 -4.10
CA THR A 184 9.17 -20.28 -5.55
C THR A 184 10.30 -19.40 -6.10
N GLY A 185 10.70 -18.39 -5.34
CA GLY A 185 11.62 -17.34 -5.78
C GLY A 185 11.00 -16.31 -6.73
N VAL A 186 9.69 -16.36 -6.99
CA VAL A 186 8.98 -15.44 -7.89
C VAL A 186 7.81 -14.79 -7.15
N LEU A 187 7.74 -13.45 -7.17
CA LEU A 187 6.58 -12.73 -6.65
C LEU A 187 5.49 -12.64 -7.73
N TYR A 188 4.36 -13.28 -7.50
CA TYR A 188 3.18 -13.10 -8.33
C TYR A 188 2.33 -11.96 -7.77
N LEU A 189 2.09 -10.94 -8.60
CA LEU A 189 1.32 -9.77 -8.20
C LEU A 189 -0.18 -10.00 -8.50
N PRO A 190 -1.04 -10.04 -7.47
CA PRO A 190 -2.45 -10.34 -7.62
C PRO A 190 -3.24 -9.11 -8.11
N TRP A 191 -4.17 -9.33 -9.04
CA TRP A 191 -4.94 -8.23 -9.66
C TRP A 191 -5.88 -7.54 -8.69
N SER A 192 -6.29 -8.25 -7.64
CA SER A 192 -7.19 -7.74 -6.61
C SER A 192 -6.61 -6.53 -5.89
N TYR A 193 -5.28 -6.44 -5.78
CA TYR A 193 -4.60 -5.30 -5.18
C TYR A 193 -4.71 -4.05 -6.06
N ASP A 194 -4.36 -4.16 -7.34
CA ASP A 194 -4.46 -3.03 -8.28
C ASP A 194 -5.89 -2.52 -8.39
N LEU A 195 -6.86 -3.45 -8.45
CA LEU A 195 -8.26 -3.12 -8.50
C LEU A 195 -8.71 -2.41 -7.22
N SER A 196 -8.33 -2.90 -6.03
CA SER A 196 -8.77 -2.27 -4.77
C SER A 196 -8.22 -0.86 -4.64
N MET A 197 -6.96 -0.62 -5.02
CA MET A 197 -6.36 0.72 -4.96
C MET A 197 -7.05 1.71 -5.89
N TRP A 198 -7.43 1.30 -7.09
CA TRP A 198 -8.14 2.17 -8.03
C TRP A 198 -9.60 2.40 -7.66
N VAL A 199 -10.28 1.39 -7.10
CA VAL A 199 -11.66 1.55 -6.60
C VAL A 199 -11.72 2.47 -5.39
N CYS A 200 -10.68 2.54 -4.55
CA CYS A 200 -10.65 3.47 -3.41
C CYS A 200 -10.56 4.95 -3.82
N ILE A 201 -10.26 5.23 -5.09
CA ILE A 201 -9.99 6.58 -5.62
C ILE A 201 -11.17 7.08 -6.46
N LEU A 202 -12.11 6.20 -6.83
CA LEU A 202 -13.32 6.48 -7.60
C LEU A 202 -14.56 6.43 -6.72
#